data_AF-A0A7V2LD71-F1
#
_entry.id   AF-A0A7V2LD71-F1
#
_cell.length_a   1.000
_cell.length_b   1.000
_cell.length_c   1.000
_cell.angle_alpha   90.00
_cell.angle_beta   90.00
_cell.angle_gamma   90.00
#
_symmetry.space_group_name_H-M   'P 1'
#
loop_
_entity.id
_entity.type
_entity.pdbx_description
1 polymer ?
#
loop_
_entity_poly.entity_id
_entity_poly.type
_entity_poly.pdbx_seq_one_letter_code
_entity_poly.pdbx_strand_id
1 'polypeptide(L)'
;MVFNFWERTEAKRLPEPVRTYMRKRFMLTSDYIDGLRCFEFDDEFHGEPVKRLHLFRPEAVRNAGLMVRTASELEQHPEIILFEGYTDELGRVYVADRRMPTKAAVKGTSRTLLHILARLHFCTIARSRGSESEGSKPCSAGLADNRESDAKTSEVQNGSGRGMLYKKAEEHATPRTVPIKKLGSYGPGAGWPHSYENSELREWLNSWERKRDSE
;
A
#
# COMPACT_ATOMS: atom_id res chain seq x y z
N MET A 1 11.46 -1.58 37.78
CA MET A 1 11.95 -0.40 37.03
C MET A 1 10.73 0.27 36.44
N VAL A 2 10.50 1.54 36.78
CA VAL A 2 9.34 2.29 36.29
C VAL A 2 9.75 2.90 34.95
N PHE A 3 9.33 2.29 33.85
CA PHE A 3 9.53 2.86 32.52
C PHE A 3 8.65 4.10 32.41
N ASN A 4 9.26 5.29 32.38
CA ASN A 4 8.60 6.55 32.04
C ASN A 4 8.25 6.52 30.54
N PHE A 5 7.23 5.73 30.19
CA PHE A 5 6.85 5.39 28.81
C PHE A 5 5.92 6.43 28.17
N TRP A 6 5.67 7.58 28.82
CA TRP A 6 4.56 8.46 28.48
C TRP A 6 4.90 9.79 27.80
N GLU A 7 6.18 10.10 27.57
CA GLU A 7 6.55 11.28 26.79
C GLU A 7 6.93 10.89 25.36
N ARG A 8 5.92 10.90 24.47
CA ARG A 8 5.96 11.28 23.04
C ARG A 8 4.79 10.63 22.31
N THR A 9 3.58 11.00 22.69
CA THR A 9 2.33 10.57 22.04
C THR A 9 2.11 11.18 20.66
N GLU A 10 3.03 12.00 20.13
CA GLU A 10 2.85 12.67 18.85
C GLU A 10 3.61 11.98 17.72
N ALA A 11 2.96 11.91 16.55
CA ALA A 11 3.54 11.36 15.35
C ALA A 11 4.73 12.22 14.88
N LYS A 12 5.91 11.61 14.76
CA LYS A 12 7.14 12.30 14.37
C LYS A 12 7.40 12.18 12.86
N ARG A 13 8.33 13.00 12.38
CA ARG A 13 8.96 12.78 11.07
C ARG A 13 9.88 11.56 11.15
N LEU A 14 10.09 10.90 10.02
CA LEU A 14 10.94 9.71 9.95
C LEU A 14 12.40 10.08 10.28
N PRO A 15 13.10 9.26 11.09
CA PRO A 15 14.55 9.39 11.26
C PRO A 15 15.30 9.29 9.93
N GLU A 16 16.38 10.06 9.77
CA GLU A 16 17.16 10.08 8.52
C GLU A 16 17.70 8.71 8.07
N PRO A 17 18.15 7.81 8.98
CA PRO A 17 18.52 6.44 8.60
C PRO A 17 17.37 5.68 7.93
N VAL A 18 16.15 5.83 8.44
CA VAL A 18 14.95 5.19 7.91
C VAL A 18 14.58 5.78 6.55
N ARG A 19 14.65 7.11 6.40
CA ARG A 19 14.40 7.78 5.11
C ARG A 19 15.36 7.30 4.03
N THR A 20 16.65 7.22 4.35
CA THR A 20 17.69 6.74 3.43
C THR A 20 17.48 5.28 3.07
N TYR A 21 17.16 4.43 4.05
CA TYR A 21 16.81 3.04 3.81
C TYR A 21 15.61 2.90 2.87
N MET A 22 14.52 3.64 3.11
CA MET A 22 13.30 3.57 2.30
C MET A 22 13.51 4.04 0.86
N ARG A 23 14.28 5.13 0.64
CA ARG A 23 14.67 5.58 -0.71
C ARG A 23 15.38 4.47 -1.46
N LYS A 24 16.39 3.86 -0.83
CA LYS A 24 17.24 2.85 -1.46
C LYS A 24 16.51 1.52 -1.69
N ARG A 25 15.72 1.07 -0.71
CA ARG A 25 15.09 -0.26 -0.71
C ARG A 25 13.82 -0.32 -1.54
N PHE A 26 12.97 0.71 -1.45
CA PHE A 26 11.64 0.74 -2.06
C PHE A 26 11.53 1.73 -3.23
N MET A 27 12.62 2.41 -3.59
CA MET A 27 12.68 3.39 -4.68
C MET A 27 11.63 4.51 -4.54
N LEU A 28 11.34 4.93 -3.31
CA LEU A 28 10.35 5.99 -3.04
C LEU A 28 10.97 7.37 -3.28
N THR A 29 10.16 8.30 -3.79
CA THR A 29 10.57 9.70 -3.99
C THR A 29 10.74 10.42 -2.65
N SER A 30 11.57 11.48 -2.62
CA SER A 30 11.78 12.26 -1.38
C SER A 30 10.46 12.85 -0.88
N ASP A 31 9.68 13.46 -1.78
CA ASP A 31 8.41 14.11 -1.44
C ASP A 31 7.43 13.14 -0.77
N TYR A 32 7.39 11.89 -1.27
CA TYR A 32 6.56 10.85 -0.67
C TYR A 32 7.00 10.53 0.76
N ILE A 33 8.32 10.40 0.98
CA ILE A 33 8.90 10.09 2.29
C ILE A 33 8.71 11.25 3.26
N ASP A 34 8.84 12.50 2.80
CA ASP A 34 8.62 13.70 3.61
C ASP A 34 7.17 13.84 4.10
N GLY A 35 6.23 13.29 3.32
CA GLY A 35 4.82 13.16 3.69
C GLY A 35 4.54 12.06 4.73
N LEU A 36 5.47 11.14 4.98
CA LEU A 36 5.27 10.08 5.97
C LEU A 36 5.46 10.59 7.42
N ARG A 37 4.72 9.98 8.34
CA ARG A 37 4.88 10.14 9.78
C ARG A 37 5.05 8.79 10.44
N CYS A 38 5.68 8.77 11.60
CA CYS A 38 5.93 7.54 12.35
C CYS A 38 5.67 7.67 13.84
N PHE A 39 5.27 6.55 14.44
CA PHE A 39 5.35 6.33 15.88
C PHE A 39 6.48 5.35 16.17
N GLU A 40 7.20 5.60 17.25
CA GLU A 40 8.31 4.78 17.73
C GLU A 40 7.88 4.16 19.06
N PHE A 41 8.11 2.86 19.21
CA PHE A 41 7.81 2.11 20.41
C PHE A 41 9.06 1.36 20.83
N ASP A 42 9.37 1.36 22.12
CA ASP A 42 10.38 0.43 22.62
C ASP A 42 9.79 -0.98 22.59
N ASP A 43 10.51 -1.91 21.99
CA ASP A 43 10.12 -3.30 21.78
C ASP A 43 11.37 -4.19 21.93
N GLU A 44 11.19 -5.50 21.98
CA GLU A 44 12.29 -6.46 22.02
C GLU A 44 12.21 -7.38 20.81
N PHE A 45 13.29 -7.44 20.02
CA PHE A 45 13.36 -8.31 18.85
C PHE A 45 14.52 -9.30 19.03
N HIS A 46 14.18 -10.58 19.19
CA HIS A 46 15.15 -11.63 19.54
C HIS A 46 15.91 -11.39 20.85
N GLY A 47 15.28 -10.74 21.83
CA GLY A 47 15.87 -10.44 23.14
C GLY A 47 16.81 -9.23 23.14
N GLU A 48 16.96 -8.56 22.00
CA GLU A 48 17.67 -7.29 21.90
C GLU A 48 16.66 -6.12 21.94
N PRO A 49 16.96 -5.03 22.65
CA PRO A 49 16.11 -3.84 22.66
C PRO A 49 16.13 -3.18 21.29
N VAL A 50 14.94 -2.94 20.73
CA VAL A 50 14.78 -2.27 19.45
C VAL A 50 13.67 -1.23 19.53
N LYS A 51 13.66 -0.30 18.58
CA LYS A 51 12.55 0.63 18.39
C LYS A 51 11.67 0.15 17.25
N ARG A 52 10.47 -0.32 17.54
CA ARG A 52 9.44 -0.62 16.53
C ARG A 52 8.93 0.70 15.94
N LEU A 53 8.73 0.70 14.63
CA LEU A 53 8.31 1.84 13.83
C LEU A 53 7.02 1.51 13.09
N HIS A 54 5.97 2.30 13.30
CA HIS A 54 4.77 2.26 12.46
C HIS A 54 4.72 3.52 11.60
N LEU A 55 4.76 3.34 10.29
CA LEU A 55 4.78 4.44 9.32
C LEU A 55 3.45 4.54 8.59
N PHE A 56 2.91 5.76 8.52
CA PHE A 56 1.64 6.04 7.87
C PHE A 56 1.67 7.38 7.13
N ARG A 57 0.70 7.61 6.24
CA ARG A 57 0.49 8.92 5.59
C ARG A 57 -0.65 9.66 6.28
N PRO A 58 -0.42 10.86 6.85
CA PRO A 58 -1.48 11.66 7.46
C PRO A 58 -2.66 11.95 6.52
N GLU A 59 -2.40 12.10 5.22
CA GLU A 59 -3.45 12.26 4.21
C GLU A 59 -4.36 11.04 4.10
N ALA A 60 -3.80 9.83 4.13
CA ALA A 60 -4.59 8.60 4.06
C ALA A 60 -5.52 8.47 5.28
N VAL A 61 -5.04 8.87 6.46
CA VAL A 61 -5.81 8.92 7.71
C VAL A 61 -6.97 9.90 7.59
N ARG A 62 -6.71 11.12 7.10
CA ARG A 62 -7.76 12.14 6.86
C ARG A 62 -8.80 11.67 5.84
N ASN A 63 -8.37 11.04 4.76
CA ASN A 63 -9.27 10.53 3.72
C ASN A 63 -10.16 9.40 4.23
N ALA A 64 -9.70 8.63 5.21
CA ALA A 64 -10.49 7.62 5.91
C ALA A 64 -11.45 8.21 6.96
N GLY A 65 -11.44 9.53 7.18
CA GLY A 65 -12.23 10.19 8.23
C GLY A 65 -11.72 9.90 9.64
N LEU A 66 -10.49 9.42 9.77
CA LEU A 66 -9.87 9.11 11.05
C LEU A 66 -9.03 10.29 11.55
N MET A 67 -8.88 10.38 12.87
CA MET A 67 -8.03 11.37 13.52
C MET A 67 -7.07 10.66 14.46
N VAL A 68 -5.94 10.18 13.91
CA VAL A 68 -4.89 9.52 14.69
C VAL A 68 -3.97 10.58 15.31
N ARG A 69 -4.12 10.77 16.62
CA ARG A 69 -3.23 11.58 17.46
C ARG A 69 -2.25 10.72 18.21
N THR A 70 -2.71 9.56 18.70
CA THR A 70 -1.92 8.70 19.58
C THR A 70 -1.51 7.41 18.90
N ALA A 71 -0.49 6.78 19.45
CA ALA A 71 0.01 5.51 18.98
C ALA A 71 -1.03 4.38 19.10
N SER A 72 -1.82 4.36 20.19
CA SER A 72 -2.87 3.36 20.41
C SER A 72 -4.03 3.48 19.41
N GLU A 73 -4.36 4.69 18.97
CA GLU A 73 -5.35 4.89 17.89
C GLU A 73 -4.84 4.34 16.55
N LEU A 74 -3.53 4.48 16.27
CA LEU A 74 -2.95 3.88 15.07
C LEU A 74 -3.01 2.36 15.10
N GLU A 75 -2.78 1.73 16.25
CA GLU A 75 -2.84 0.28 16.42
C GLU A 75 -4.25 -0.30 16.22
N GLN A 76 -5.29 0.49 16.47
CA GLN A 76 -6.68 0.11 16.17
C GLN A 76 -6.99 0.08 14.68
N HIS A 77 -6.15 0.71 13.84
CA HIS A 77 -6.33 0.85 12.41
C HIS A 77 -5.11 0.33 11.62
N PRO A 78 -4.86 -0.99 11.60
CA PRO A 78 -3.72 -1.55 10.88
C PRO A 78 -3.78 -1.31 9.36
N GLU A 79 -4.95 -1.00 8.80
CA GLU A 79 -5.17 -0.73 7.38
C GLU A 79 -4.53 0.57 6.88
N ILE A 80 -4.27 1.54 7.77
CA ILE A 80 -3.59 2.81 7.43
C ILE A 80 -2.08 2.75 7.60
N ILE A 81 -1.55 1.67 8.20
CA ILE A 81 -0.12 1.44 8.36
C ILE A 81 0.44 0.96 7.01
N LEU A 82 1.34 1.76 6.43
CA LEU A 82 1.93 1.47 5.13
C LEU A 82 3.21 0.65 5.25
N PHE A 83 3.98 0.91 6.29
CA PHE A 83 5.22 0.19 6.57
C PHE A 83 5.35 -0.05 8.07
N GLU A 84 5.92 -1.19 8.40
CA GLU A 84 6.24 -1.59 9.76
C GLU A 84 7.70 -1.97 9.80
N GLY A 85 8.42 -1.54 10.83
CA GLY A 85 9.84 -1.82 10.91
C GLY A 85 10.40 -1.71 12.31
N TYR A 86 11.70 -1.93 12.41
CA TYR A 86 12.47 -1.84 13.64
C TYR A 86 13.78 -1.11 13.36
N THR A 87 14.25 -0.35 14.34
CA THR A 87 15.59 0.23 14.37
C THR A 87 16.31 -0.20 15.63
N ASP A 88 17.52 -0.74 15.52
CA ASP A 88 18.32 -1.10 16.67
C ASP A 88 19.12 0.08 17.24
N GLU A 89 19.82 -0.14 18.34
CA GLU A 89 20.68 0.88 18.98
C GLU A 89 21.84 1.34 18.09
N LEU A 90 22.24 0.51 17.12
CA LEU A 90 23.28 0.82 16.13
C LEU A 90 22.73 1.62 14.93
N GLY A 91 21.42 1.90 14.88
CA GLY A 91 20.76 2.61 13.81
C GLY A 91 20.54 1.78 12.54
N ARG A 92 20.68 0.45 12.61
CA ARG A 92 20.32 -0.45 11.51
C ARG A 92 18.80 -0.54 11.41
N VAL A 93 18.30 -0.42 10.18
CA VAL A 93 16.87 -0.29 9.89
C VAL A 93 16.38 -1.54 9.16
N TYR A 94 15.28 -2.08 9.64
CA TYR A 94 14.58 -3.22 9.04
C TYR A 94 13.12 -2.82 8.84
N VAL A 95 12.66 -2.73 7.59
CA VAL A 95 11.29 -2.28 7.29
C VAL A 95 10.62 -3.26 6.33
N ALA A 96 9.42 -3.71 6.70
CA ALA A 96 8.51 -4.48 5.87
C ALA A 96 7.47 -3.55 5.22
N ASP A 97 7.24 -3.77 3.93
CA ASP A 97 6.19 -3.10 3.18
C ASP A 97 4.85 -3.79 3.44
N ARG A 98 3.89 -3.06 4.02
CA ARG A 98 2.54 -3.53 4.31
C ARG A 98 1.51 -2.98 3.33
N ARG A 99 1.93 -2.19 2.34
CA ARG A 99 1.03 -1.71 1.30
C ARG A 99 0.42 -2.94 0.63
N MET A 100 -0.90 -3.04 0.65
CA MET A 100 -1.55 -4.05 -0.18
C MET A 100 -1.06 -3.83 -1.61
N PRO A 101 -0.67 -4.89 -2.34
CA PRO A 101 -0.39 -4.76 -3.75
C PRO A 101 -1.63 -4.09 -4.33
N THR A 102 -1.49 -2.81 -4.71
CA THR A 102 -2.53 -2.13 -5.48
C THR A 102 -2.74 -3.09 -6.61
N LYS A 103 -3.94 -3.68 -6.71
CA LYS A 103 -4.28 -4.64 -7.77
C LYS A 103 -3.90 -3.93 -9.04
N ALA A 104 -2.69 -4.18 -9.51
CA ALA A 104 -2.00 -3.26 -10.40
C ALA A 104 -2.88 -3.30 -11.60
N ALA A 105 -3.64 -2.21 -11.83
CA ALA A 105 -4.87 -2.22 -12.60
C ALA A 105 -4.57 -3.13 -13.75
N VAL A 106 -5.12 -4.35 -13.72
CA VAL A 106 -4.69 -5.39 -14.63
C VAL A 106 -5.13 -4.78 -15.93
N LYS A 107 -4.19 -4.16 -16.63
CA LYS A 107 -4.28 -3.84 -18.04
C LYS A 107 -4.18 -5.20 -18.70
N GLY A 108 -5.15 -6.07 -18.37
CA GLY A 108 -5.81 -6.90 -19.33
C GLY A 108 -6.35 -5.91 -20.34
N THR A 109 -5.48 -5.50 -21.25
CA THR A 109 -5.72 -5.79 -22.64
C THR A 109 -6.30 -7.19 -22.67
N SER A 110 -7.62 -7.25 -22.58
CA SER A 110 -8.40 -8.46 -22.58
C SER A 110 -7.81 -9.30 -23.70
N ARG A 111 -7.24 -10.48 -23.41
CA ARG A 111 -6.73 -11.38 -24.47
C ARG A 111 -7.81 -11.63 -25.53
N THR A 112 -9.07 -11.50 -25.13
CA THR A 112 -10.27 -11.41 -25.96
C THR A 112 -10.29 -10.24 -26.95
N LEU A 113 -9.87 -9.02 -26.57
CA LEU A 113 -9.75 -7.87 -27.48
C LEU A 113 -8.60 -8.03 -28.47
N LEU A 114 -7.48 -8.64 -28.05
CA LEU A 114 -6.40 -8.98 -28.99
C LEU A 114 -6.85 -10.06 -30.00
N HIS A 115 -7.66 -11.05 -29.57
CA HIS A 115 -8.28 -12.02 -30.47
C HIS A 115 -9.34 -11.39 -31.41
N ILE A 116 -10.12 -10.42 -30.94
CA ILE A 116 -11.10 -9.70 -31.76
C ILE A 116 -10.38 -8.82 -32.80
N LEU A 117 -9.33 -8.09 -32.41
CA LEU A 117 -8.53 -7.27 -33.33
C LEU A 117 -7.72 -8.12 -34.31
N ALA A 118 -7.18 -9.27 -33.89
CA ALA A 118 -6.52 -10.23 -34.79
C ALA A 118 -7.50 -10.85 -35.80
N ARG A 119 -8.76 -11.13 -35.39
CA ARG A 119 -9.81 -11.56 -36.32
C ARG A 119 -10.22 -10.48 -37.31
N LEU A 120 -10.27 -9.21 -36.88
CA LEU A 120 -10.60 -8.10 -37.77
C LEU A 120 -9.48 -7.82 -38.79
N HIS A 121 -8.21 -7.98 -38.43
CA HIS A 121 -7.09 -7.86 -39.38
C HIS A 121 -7.02 -9.00 -40.40
N PHE A 122 -7.50 -10.21 -40.07
CA PHE A 122 -7.55 -11.33 -41.02
C PHE A 122 -8.70 -11.18 -42.05
N CYS A 123 -9.78 -10.48 -41.70
CA CYS A 123 -10.89 -10.22 -42.62
C CYS A 123 -10.60 -9.14 -43.67
N THR A 124 -9.68 -8.21 -43.42
CA THR A 124 -9.32 -7.16 -44.40
C THR A 124 -8.40 -7.66 -45.51
N ILE A 125 -7.63 -8.73 -45.28
CA ILE A 125 -6.74 -9.30 -46.31
C ILE A 125 -7.49 -10.29 -47.23
N ALA A 126 -8.60 -10.88 -46.77
CA ALA A 126 -9.38 -11.82 -47.58
C ALA A 126 -10.36 -11.15 -48.58
N ARG A 127 -10.44 -9.82 -48.62
CA ARG A 127 -11.40 -9.08 -49.47
C ARG A 127 -10.81 -8.47 -50.75
N SER A 128 -9.62 -8.91 -51.18
CA SER A 128 -8.94 -8.42 -52.39
C SER A 128 -9.09 -9.32 -53.62
N ARG A 129 -9.99 -10.30 -53.62
CA ARG A 129 -10.36 -11.05 -54.84
C ARG A 129 -11.88 -11.17 -54.96
N GLY A 130 -12.48 -10.26 -55.72
CA GLY A 130 -13.80 -10.51 -56.29
C GLY A 130 -14.66 -9.28 -56.51
N SER A 131 -14.82 -8.94 -57.78
CA SER A 131 -15.89 -8.18 -58.43
C SER A 131 -16.02 -6.69 -58.14
N GLU A 132 -15.51 -5.94 -59.11
CA GLU A 132 -16.10 -4.70 -59.62
C GLU A 132 -17.62 -4.86 -59.78
N SER A 133 -18.37 -3.97 -59.14
CA SER A 133 -19.63 -3.50 -59.69
C SER A 133 -19.89 -2.09 -59.17
N GLU A 134 -19.99 -1.18 -60.12
CA GLU A 134 -20.25 0.23 -59.98
C GLU A 134 -21.52 0.51 -59.15
N GLY A 135 -21.50 1.63 -58.44
CA GLY A 135 -22.73 2.40 -58.21
C GLY A 135 -23.03 2.76 -56.76
N SER A 136 -23.20 4.07 -56.59
CA SER A 136 -24.05 4.75 -55.60
C SER A 136 -23.44 5.25 -54.29
N LYS A 137 -23.21 6.57 -54.36
CA LYS A 137 -23.73 7.66 -53.50
C LYS A 137 -23.12 7.85 -52.11
N PRO A 138 -22.57 9.05 -51.83
CA PRO A 138 -22.18 9.46 -50.49
C PRO A 138 -23.41 9.95 -49.70
N CYS A 139 -23.62 9.40 -48.51
CA CYS A 139 -24.48 9.99 -47.50
C CYS A 139 -23.62 10.76 -46.49
N SER A 140 -23.67 12.07 -46.62
CA SER A 140 -23.29 13.07 -45.62
C SER A 140 -24.22 13.06 -44.40
N ALA A 141 -23.73 13.71 -43.34
CA ALA A 141 -24.45 14.34 -42.22
C ALA A 141 -24.49 13.58 -40.89
N GLY A 142 -24.06 14.29 -39.85
CA GLY A 142 -24.28 13.88 -38.46
C GLY A 142 -23.35 14.55 -37.45
N LEU A 143 -23.17 15.88 -37.53
CA LEU A 143 -22.66 16.67 -36.40
C LEU A 143 -23.74 16.64 -35.31
N ALA A 144 -23.43 16.11 -34.15
CA ALA A 144 -24.28 16.21 -32.97
C ALA A 144 -23.46 16.78 -31.81
N ASP A 145 -23.54 18.10 -31.69
CA ASP A 145 -23.38 18.80 -30.42
C ASP A 145 -24.49 18.33 -29.47
N ASN A 146 -24.13 18.16 -28.19
CA ASN A 146 -24.97 18.35 -27.00
C ASN A 146 -24.36 17.55 -25.83
N ARG A 147 -23.92 18.22 -24.77
CA ARG A 147 -24.83 18.63 -23.68
C ARG A 147 -24.00 18.90 -22.43
N GLU A 148 -23.86 20.18 -22.14
CA GLU A 148 -23.48 20.69 -20.83
C GLU A 148 -24.58 20.32 -19.83
N SER A 149 -24.21 19.80 -18.67
CA SER A 149 -25.15 19.51 -17.59
C SER A 149 -24.51 19.90 -16.28
N ASP A 150 -24.80 21.14 -15.89
CA ASP A 150 -24.73 21.64 -14.54
C ASP A 150 -25.62 20.79 -13.62
N ALA A 151 -25.03 20.19 -12.59
CA ALA A 151 -25.76 19.53 -11.51
C ALA A 151 -25.27 20.04 -10.15
N LYS A 152 -25.80 21.22 -9.81
CA LYS A 152 -26.53 21.55 -8.58
C LYS A 152 -26.09 20.81 -7.31
N THR A 153 -25.29 21.52 -6.51
CA THR A 153 -25.09 21.34 -5.07
C THR A 153 -26.43 21.43 -4.33
N SER A 154 -26.78 20.40 -3.57
CA SER A 154 -27.85 20.46 -2.56
C SER A 154 -27.26 20.18 -1.17
N GLU A 155 -27.33 21.21 -0.32
CA GLU A 155 -27.08 21.16 1.11
C GLU A 155 -28.03 20.17 1.78
N VAL A 156 -27.47 19.21 2.53
CA VAL A 156 -28.24 18.33 3.42
C VAL A 156 -28.13 18.89 4.83
N GLN A 157 -29.29 19.26 5.37
CA GLN A 157 -29.49 19.71 6.73
C GLN A 157 -29.16 18.58 7.72
N ASN A 158 -28.19 18.83 8.61
CA ASN A 158 -27.84 17.91 9.69
C ASN A 158 -28.96 17.88 10.74
N GLY A 159 -29.55 16.69 10.89
CA GLY A 159 -30.54 16.38 11.91
C GLY A 159 -29.92 16.30 13.30
N SER A 160 -30.46 17.13 14.20
CA SER A 160 -30.38 16.99 15.65
C SER A 160 -31.24 15.80 16.09
N GLY A 161 -30.66 14.83 16.79
CA GLY A 161 -31.40 13.61 17.14
C GLY A 161 -30.72 12.69 18.14
N ARG A 162 -30.93 13.00 19.42
CA ARG A 162 -31.17 12.08 20.54
C ARG A 162 -30.11 11.02 20.86
N GLY A 163 -29.56 11.17 22.06
CA GLY A 163 -28.82 10.13 22.76
C GLY A 163 -29.67 8.89 23.09
N MET A 164 -28.98 7.76 23.12
CA MET A 164 -29.41 6.58 23.86
C MET A 164 -28.29 6.19 24.81
N LEU A 165 -28.64 6.20 26.11
CA LEU A 165 -27.94 5.46 27.14
C LEU A 165 -28.06 3.96 26.82
N TYR A 166 -26.94 3.29 26.63
CA TYR A 166 -26.88 1.83 26.75
C TYR A 166 -26.29 1.45 28.08
N LYS A 167 -27.13 0.81 28.89
CA LYS A 167 -26.78 0.15 30.14
C LYS A 167 -26.00 -1.12 29.84
N LYS A 168 -24.79 -1.19 30.40
CA LYS A 168 -24.24 -2.27 31.22
C LYS A 168 -24.86 -3.67 31.03
N ALA A 169 -24.07 -4.59 30.49
CA ALA A 169 -24.13 -6.02 30.79
C ALA A 169 -22.68 -6.52 30.98
N GLU A 170 -22.30 -6.73 32.23
CA GLU A 170 -21.12 -7.50 32.63
C GLU A 170 -21.48 -8.98 32.46
N GLU A 171 -20.88 -9.67 31.50
CA GLU A 171 -20.86 -11.13 31.48
C GLU A 171 -19.41 -11.62 31.52
N HIS A 172 -19.15 -12.38 32.59
CA HIS A 172 -17.92 -13.10 32.88
C HIS A 172 -17.67 -14.17 31.81
N ALA A 173 -16.63 -13.98 30.99
CA ALA A 173 -16.05 -15.04 30.18
C ALA A 173 -14.69 -15.45 30.75
N THR A 174 -14.65 -16.60 31.42
CA THR A 174 -13.42 -17.29 31.82
C THR A 174 -12.60 -17.68 30.57
N PRO A 175 -11.30 -17.38 30.50
CA PRO A 175 -10.48 -17.76 29.36
C PRO A 175 -10.25 -19.27 29.33
N ARG A 176 -10.68 -19.91 28.23
CA ARG A 176 -10.28 -21.27 27.88
C ARG A 176 -8.79 -21.31 27.61
N THR A 177 -8.07 -22.02 28.48
CA THR A 177 -6.67 -22.37 28.33
C THR A 177 -6.51 -23.27 27.11
N VAL A 178 -5.95 -22.74 26.02
CA VAL A 178 -5.51 -23.53 24.87
C VAL A 178 -4.10 -24.04 25.18
N PRO A 179 -3.80 -25.35 25.02
CA PRO A 179 -2.46 -25.87 25.22
C PRO A 179 -1.53 -25.30 24.15
N ILE A 180 -0.65 -24.39 24.57
CA ILE A 180 0.48 -23.92 23.77
C ILE A 180 1.40 -25.12 23.57
N LYS A 181 1.40 -25.69 22.37
CA LYS A 181 2.43 -26.63 21.95
C LYS A 181 3.76 -25.89 22.03
N LYS A 182 4.67 -26.39 22.88
CA LYS A 182 6.06 -25.93 22.98
C LYS A 182 6.67 -25.81 21.58
N LEU A 183 6.82 -24.58 21.10
CA LEU A 183 7.73 -24.26 20.02
C LEU A 183 9.14 -24.53 20.54
N GLY A 184 9.89 -25.34 19.81
CA GLY A 184 11.23 -25.77 20.18
C GLY A 184 12.13 -24.57 20.47
N SER A 185 12.92 -24.70 21.54
CA SER A 185 14.00 -23.77 21.85
C SER A 185 15.01 -23.78 20.71
N TYR A 186 15.09 -22.69 19.95
CA TYR A 186 16.22 -22.44 19.07
C TYR A 186 17.42 -22.07 19.94
N GLY A 187 18.49 -22.86 19.85
CA GLY A 187 19.70 -22.66 20.64
C GLY A 187 20.44 -21.36 20.29
N PRO A 188 21.21 -20.79 21.23
CA PRO A 188 22.03 -19.61 20.99
C PRO A 188 23.22 -20.01 20.11
N GLY A 189 23.17 -19.67 18.83
CA GLY A 189 24.24 -20.02 17.88
C GLY A 189 23.84 -20.10 16.42
N ALA A 190 22.54 -20.08 16.11
CA ALA A 190 22.10 -19.81 14.75
C ALA A 190 22.33 -18.33 14.46
N GLY A 191 23.49 -18.02 13.87
CA GLY A 191 23.71 -16.74 13.22
C GLY A 191 22.48 -16.41 12.38
N TRP A 192 22.03 -15.17 12.49
CA TRP A 192 20.97 -14.62 11.66
C TRP A 192 21.12 -15.19 10.25
N PRO A 193 20.05 -15.59 9.55
CA PRO A 193 20.13 -15.59 8.10
C PRO A 193 20.60 -14.17 7.79
N HIS A 194 21.85 -14.07 7.33
CA HIS A 194 22.34 -12.87 6.67
C HIS A 194 21.17 -12.40 5.85
N SER A 195 20.85 -11.11 6.01
CA SER A 195 19.95 -10.38 5.14
C SER A 195 19.71 -11.18 3.88
N TYR A 196 18.45 -11.40 3.50
CA TYR A 196 18.16 -11.56 2.08
C TYR A 196 18.67 -10.28 1.37
N GLU A 197 20.00 -10.10 1.24
CA GLU A 197 20.68 -9.74 0.02
C GLU A 197 20.15 -10.77 -0.94
N ASN A 198 18.97 -10.43 -1.45
CA ASN A 198 18.31 -11.17 -2.46
C ASN A 198 19.26 -11.06 -3.66
N SER A 199 20.11 -12.08 -3.80
CA SER A 199 21.11 -12.16 -4.85
C SER A 199 20.44 -12.02 -6.21
N GLU A 200 19.19 -12.49 -6.33
CA GLU A 200 18.34 -12.27 -7.50
C GLU A 200 18.02 -10.79 -7.75
N LEU A 201 17.85 -10.00 -6.69
CA LEU A 201 17.57 -8.56 -6.77
C LEU A 201 18.84 -7.77 -7.11
N ARG A 202 20.01 -8.23 -6.63
CA ARG A 202 21.33 -7.69 -6.98
C ARG A 202 21.70 -8.04 -8.43
N GLU A 203 21.40 -9.25 -8.87
CA GLU A 203 21.54 -9.70 -10.27
C GLU A 203 20.57 -8.96 -11.20
N TRP A 204 19.34 -8.71 -10.76
CA TRP A 204 18.36 -7.95 -11.52
C TRP A 204 18.79 -6.48 -11.69
N LEU A 205 19.28 -5.82 -10.64
CA LEU A 205 19.87 -4.48 -10.71
C LEU A 205 21.07 -4.42 -11.66
N ASN A 206 22.00 -5.38 -11.54
CA ASN A 206 23.17 -5.46 -12.42
C ASN A 206 22.79 -5.80 -13.87
N SER A 207 21.68 -6.50 -14.11
CA SER A 207 21.15 -6.76 -15.46
C SER A 207 20.48 -5.53 -16.05
N TRP A 208 19.87 -4.69 -15.22
CA TRP A 208 19.22 -3.46 -15.64
C TRP A 208 20.25 -2.37 -16.01
N GLU A 209 21.30 -2.19 -15.20
CA GLU A 209 22.39 -1.25 -15.52
C GLU A 209 23.13 -1.61 -16.81
N ARG A 210 23.41 -2.91 -17.05
CA ARG A 210 24.02 -3.38 -18.30
C ARG A 210 23.17 -3.09 -19.55
N LYS A 211 21.83 -3.13 -19.41
CA LYS A 211 20.91 -2.81 -20.52
C LYS A 211 20.90 -1.33 -20.85
N ARG A 212 21.00 -0.46 -19.83
CA ARG A 212 21.00 0.98 -20.00
C ARG A 212 22.25 1.49 -20.70
N ASP A 213 23.40 0.86 -20.45
CA ASP A 213 24.68 1.29 -21.05
C ASP A 213 24.92 0.68 -22.45
N SER A 214 23.96 -0.09 -22.99
CA SER A 214 24.02 -0.72 -24.32
C SER A 214 23.11 -0.05 -25.37
N GLU A 215 22.40 1.02 -25.00
CA GLU A 215 21.65 1.91 -25.92
C GLU A 215 22.37 3.26 -26.05
#